data_AF-A0A7K4GWW8-F1
#
_entry.id   AF-A0A7K4GWW8-F1
#
_cell.length_a   1.000
_cell.length_b   1.000
_cell.length_c   1.000
_cell.angle_alpha   90.00
_cell.angle_beta   90.00
_cell.angle_gamma   90.00
#
_symmetry.space_group_name_H-M   'P 1'
#
loop_
_entity.id
_entity.type
_entity.pdbx_description
1 polymer ?
#
loop_
_entity_poly.entity_id
_entity_poly.type
_entity_poly.pdbx_seq_one_letter_code
_entity_poly.pdbx_strand_id
1 'polypeptide(L)'
;MNVKEANEIIAHVSELIDYQVSKRGLLESQLFPVTAYICVAFYNSYDILYDILKRVSEKTTPEKIGKESRKILSEIQALSIFYIPLYYMAGRMGEIYRNDEDPKSESEEKRKQTMYILDFWKRLASSYFPNSKLSVNDSDKKNIALDQSDIDWTLSRIVDVSKDQAIKVKRTMANLELVSYIDECEARAKLCDHGPYKVDENEILVFREILHLYDGGKPHFTWSATEAKSPYTNVAFVFRLQDVEIELDEFVSLESTPVDFTENITGVALLTREGKDVIPLDFKVLDEFSDYAIKANKELFLKFSKWDRRQRLIAGAYAYCYGYARYTNFVGLTDGINWDLTERTMNKYVPEFMEGDFDQGIPRFFRSRGKKKREGPSLYLFPED
;
A
#
# COMPACT_ATOMS: atom_id res chain seq x y z
N MET A 1 11.70 -19.42 12.23
CA MET A 1 11.35 -18.53 13.35
C MET A 1 10.83 -19.34 14.55
N ASN A 2 11.23 -18.99 15.77
CA ASN A 2 10.66 -19.57 17.00
C ASN A 2 9.64 -18.60 17.66
N VAL A 3 8.91 -19.04 18.69
CA VAL A 3 7.86 -18.25 19.35
C VAL A 3 8.39 -16.92 19.90
N LYS A 4 9.57 -16.93 20.53
CA LYS A 4 10.18 -15.71 21.10
C LYS A 4 10.46 -14.68 20.00
N GLU A 5 11.13 -15.10 18.93
CA GLU A 5 11.43 -14.24 17.79
C GLU A 5 10.14 -13.72 17.13
N ALA A 6 9.11 -14.56 17.01
CA ALA A 6 7.83 -14.15 16.49
C ALA A 6 7.15 -13.10 17.39
N ASN A 7 7.21 -13.26 18.72
CA ASN A 7 6.67 -12.29 19.67
C ASN A 7 7.39 -10.93 19.61
N GLU A 8 8.71 -10.93 19.43
CA GLU A 8 9.49 -9.70 19.20
C GLU A 8 9.02 -8.96 17.93
N ILE A 9 8.77 -9.70 16.85
CA ILE A 9 8.27 -9.13 15.59
C ILE A 9 6.83 -8.65 15.74
N ILE A 10 5.94 -9.40 16.41
CA ILE A 10 4.56 -8.98 16.65
C ILE A 10 4.53 -7.67 17.46
N ALA A 11 5.37 -7.55 18.49
CA ALA A 11 5.46 -6.32 19.27
C ALA A 11 5.91 -5.13 18.40
N HIS A 12 6.93 -5.32 17.57
CA HIS A 12 7.41 -4.29 16.65
C HIS A 12 6.34 -3.89 15.61
N VAL A 13 5.70 -4.86 14.95
CA VAL A 13 4.59 -4.60 14.03
C VAL A 13 3.44 -3.87 14.75
N SER A 14 3.13 -4.24 15.99
CA SER A 14 2.10 -3.55 16.77
C SER A 14 2.42 -2.07 16.95
N GLU A 15 3.68 -1.69 17.17
CA GLU A 15 4.08 -0.29 17.30
C GLU A 15 3.90 0.49 15.99
N LEU A 16 4.26 -0.13 14.86
CA LEU A 16 4.05 0.47 13.53
C LEU A 16 2.57 0.72 13.27
N ILE A 17 1.71 -0.29 13.47
CA ILE A 17 0.26 -0.17 13.26
C ILE A 17 -0.36 0.84 14.23
N ASP A 18 0.03 0.80 15.51
CA ASP A 18 -0.44 1.75 16.53
C ASP A 18 -0.17 3.20 16.11
N TYR A 19 1.06 3.49 15.68
CA TYR A 19 1.45 4.81 15.23
C TYR A 19 0.55 5.28 14.08
N GLN A 20 0.38 4.43 13.07
CA GLN A 20 -0.40 4.74 11.87
C GLN A 20 -1.89 4.97 12.14
N VAL A 21 -2.52 4.06 12.90
CA VAL A 21 -3.94 4.15 13.24
C VAL A 21 -4.21 5.38 14.11
N SER A 22 -3.32 5.71 15.05
CA SER A 22 -3.47 6.88 15.92
C SER A 22 -3.38 8.22 15.18
N LYS A 23 -2.59 8.28 14.10
CA LYS A 23 -2.40 9.49 13.27
C LYS A 23 -3.57 9.74 12.32
N ARG A 24 -4.19 8.68 11.79
CA ARG A 24 -5.21 8.79 10.72
C ARG A 24 -6.65 8.89 11.22
N GLY A 25 -6.92 8.48 12.46
CA GLY A 25 -8.29 8.48 13.01
C GLY A 25 -9.23 7.54 12.23
N LEU A 26 -10.53 7.68 12.46
CA LEU A 26 -11.55 6.95 11.69
C LEU A 26 -11.68 7.57 10.30
N LEU A 27 -11.68 6.73 9.27
CA LEU A 27 -11.89 7.15 7.89
C LEU A 27 -13.39 7.15 7.60
N GLU A 28 -13.96 8.34 7.44
CA GLU A 28 -15.34 8.53 6.99
C GLU A 28 -15.35 8.87 5.50
N SER A 29 -16.19 8.16 4.75
CA SER A 29 -16.47 8.48 3.35
C SER A 29 -17.96 8.44 3.09
N GLN A 30 -18.40 9.29 2.17
CA GLN A 30 -19.78 9.27 1.69
C GLN A 30 -20.01 8.22 0.60
N LEU A 31 -18.94 7.77 -0.07
CA LEU A 31 -19.06 6.81 -1.16
C LEU A 31 -18.92 5.39 -0.63
N PHE A 32 -17.79 5.02 -0.02
CA PHE A 32 -17.59 3.66 0.49
C PHE A 32 -17.66 3.58 2.02
N PRO A 33 -18.12 2.44 2.58
CA PRO A 33 -18.04 2.19 4.01
C PRO A 33 -16.60 1.78 4.38
N VAL A 34 -15.68 2.75 4.35
CA VAL A 34 -14.21 2.53 4.40
C VAL A 34 -13.80 1.69 5.60
N THR A 35 -14.18 2.12 6.79
CA THR A 35 -13.80 1.41 8.02
C THR A 35 -14.36 -0.02 8.05
N ALA A 36 -15.59 -0.22 7.56
CA ALA A 36 -16.24 -1.53 7.53
C ALA A 36 -15.55 -2.50 6.56
N TYR A 37 -15.28 -2.07 5.33
CA TYR A 37 -14.66 -2.97 4.35
C TYR A 37 -13.21 -3.29 4.71
N ILE A 38 -12.49 -2.37 5.36
CA ILE A 38 -11.13 -2.63 5.86
C ILE A 38 -11.18 -3.77 6.89
N CYS A 39 -12.15 -3.74 7.81
CA CYS A 39 -12.32 -4.82 8.78
C CYS A 39 -12.64 -6.15 8.09
N VAL A 40 -13.53 -6.17 7.09
CA VAL A 40 -13.81 -7.37 6.28
C VAL A 40 -12.54 -7.88 5.59
N ALA A 41 -11.72 -6.99 5.03
CA ALA A 41 -10.46 -7.34 4.37
C ALA A 41 -9.43 -7.93 5.34
N PHE A 42 -9.39 -7.48 6.60
CA PHE A 42 -8.52 -8.04 7.64
C PHE A 42 -8.84 -9.52 7.88
N TYR A 43 -10.11 -9.86 8.07
CA TYR A 43 -10.53 -11.25 8.27
C TYR A 43 -10.27 -12.11 7.04
N ASN A 44 -10.58 -11.60 5.84
CA ASN A 44 -10.31 -12.33 4.61
C ASN A 44 -8.80 -12.55 4.40
N SER A 45 -7.97 -11.54 4.68
CA SER A 45 -6.51 -11.64 4.64
C SER A 45 -5.99 -12.69 5.62
N TYR A 46 -6.55 -12.72 6.84
CA TYR A 46 -6.23 -13.74 7.83
C TYR A 46 -6.53 -15.16 7.33
N ASP A 47 -7.57 -15.33 6.52
CA ASP A 47 -7.91 -16.64 5.94
C ASP A 47 -6.99 -17.01 4.76
N ILE A 48 -6.69 -16.10 3.84
CA ILE A 48 -6.08 -16.45 2.53
C ILE A 48 -4.56 -16.26 2.43
N LEU A 49 -3.97 -15.36 3.24
CA LEU A 49 -2.63 -14.85 2.93
C LEU A 49 -1.54 -15.92 3.01
N TYR A 50 -1.67 -16.85 3.96
CA TYR A 50 -0.72 -17.96 4.10
C TYR A 50 -0.61 -18.78 2.81
N ASP A 51 -1.73 -19.20 2.25
CA ASP A 51 -1.75 -20.05 1.05
C ASP A 51 -1.23 -19.30 -0.17
N ILE A 52 -1.54 -18.01 -0.31
CA ILE A 52 -1.02 -17.16 -1.38
C ILE A 52 0.51 -17.06 -1.28
N LEU A 53 1.04 -16.68 -0.12
CA LEU A 53 2.49 -16.51 0.05
C LEU A 53 3.24 -17.84 -0.03
N LYS A 54 2.63 -18.95 0.39
CA LYS A 54 3.19 -20.29 0.22
C LYS A 54 3.37 -20.64 -1.26
N ARG A 55 2.34 -20.41 -2.09
CA ARG A 55 2.42 -20.61 -3.55
C ARG A 55 3.47 -19.70 -4.21
N VAL A 56 3.61 -18.46 -3.74
CA VAL A 56 4.67 -17.55 -4.20
C VAL A 56 6.05 -18.10 -3.84
N SER A 57 6.22 -18.59 -2.61
CA SER A 57 7.49 -19.15 -2.13
C SER A 57 7.93 -20.45 -2.80
N GLU A 58 7.03 -21.16 -3.49
CA GLU A 58 7.40 -22.28 -4.36
C GLU A 58 8.15 -21.83 -5.62
N LYS A 59 8.07 -20.54 -5.99
CA LYS A 59 8.68 -19.99 -7.21
C LYS A 59 9.85 -19.06 -6.96
N THR A 60 9.91 -18.44 -5.79
CA THR A 60 10.93 -17.43 -5.46
C THR A 60 11.14 -17.35 -3.95
N THR A 61 12.13 -16.59 -3.49
CA THR A 61 12.34 -16.32 -2.07
C THR A 61 11.92 -14.89 -1.72
N PRO A 62 11.53 -14.62 -0.46
CA PRO A 62 11.24 -13.25 0.01
C PRO A 62 12.39 -12.28 -0.27
N GLU A 63 13.64 -12.72 -0.10
CA GLU A 63 14.82 -11.89 -0.32
C GLU A 63 15.00 -11.49 -1.79
N LYS A 64 14.67 -12.40 -2.71
CA LYS A 64 14.74 -12.13 -4.14
C LYS A 64 13.66 -11.13 -4.53
N ILE A 65 12.44 -11.31 -4.00
CA ILE A 65 11.34 -10.36 -4.21
C ILE A 65 11.76 -8.96 -3.75
N GLY A 66 12.24 -8.81 -2.51
CA GLY A 66 12.56 -7.49 -1.98
C GLY A 66 13.69 -6.81 -2.75
N LYS A 67 14.77 -7.53 -3.07
CA LYS A 67 15.87 -6.99 -3.89
C LYS A 67 15.45 -6.58 -5.29
N GLU A 68 14.71 -7.42 -6.01
CA GLU A 68 14.31 -7.14 -7.40
C GLU A 68 13.19 -6.09 -7.52
N SER A 69 12.59 -5.71 -6.40
CA SER A 69 11.54 -4.68 -6.31
C SER A 69 12.11 -3.28 -6.07
N ARG A 70 13.43 -3.14 -5.87
CA ARG A 70 14.14 -1.88 -5.64
C ARG A 70 14.37 -1.08 -6.93
N LYS A 71 13.31 -0.85 -7.69
CA LYS A 71 13.34 -0.23 -9.01
C LYS A 71 12.13 0.69 -9.21
N ILE A 72 12.30 1.69 -10.08
CA ILE A 72 11.26 2.66 -10.42
C ILE A 72 10.00 1.94 -10.91
N LEU A 73 8.82 2.32 -10.45
CA LEU A 73 7.53 1.77 -10.88
C LEU A 73 7.41 0.25 -10.66
N SER A 74 7.98 -0.24 -9.55
CA SER A 74 7.78 -1.62 -9.09
C SER A 74 6.38 -1.80 -8.51
N GLU A 75 5.71 -2.90 -8.85
CA GLU A 75 4.43 -3.25 -8.22
C GLU A 75 4.56 -3.53 -6.73
N ILE A 76 5.66 -4.14 -6.32
CA ILE A 76 5.96 -4.40 -4.92
C ILE A 76 6.78 -3.22 -4.41
N GLN A 77 6.20 -2.52 -3.45
CA GLN A 77 6.68 -1.28 -2.87
C GLN A 77 6.38 -1.22 -1.37
N ALA A 78 6.94 -0.25 -0.65
CA ALA A 78 6.93 -0.20 0.81
C ALA A 78 5.53 -0.39 1.46
N LEU A 79 4.48 0.25 0.94
CA LEU A 79 3.09 0.10 1.42
C LEU A 79 2.59 -1.35 1.21
N SER A 80 2.83 -1.93 0.03
CA SER A 80 2.44 -3.33 -0.22
C SER A 80 3.15 -4.31 0.71
N ILE A 81 4.44 -4.06 1.02
CA ILE A 81 5.21 -4.85 1.99
C ILE A 81 4.61 -4.71 3.39
N PHE A 82 4.20 -3.50 3.78
CA PHE A 82 3.54 -3.25 5.07
C PHE A 82 2.12 -3.85 5.16
N TYR A 83 1.42 -4.06 4.03
CA TYR A 83 0.11 -4.72 4.03
C TYR A 83 0.14 -6.14 4.58
N ILE A 84 1.22 -6.88 4.35
CA ILE A 84 1.35 -8.28 4.83
C ILE A 84 1.09 -8.35 6.34
N PRO A 85 1.87 -7.67 7.20
CA PRO A 85 1.62 -7.71 8.63
C PRO A 85 0.38 -6.90 9.02
N LEU A 86 0.11 -5.76 8.39
CA LEU A 86 -1.02 -4.89 8.76
C LEU A 86 -2.35 -5.65 8.69
N TYR A 87 -2.70 -6.20 7.53
CA TYR A 87 -4.03 -6.78 7.32
C TYR A 87 -4.15 -8.14 8.02
N TYR A 88 -3.14 -8.99 7.90
CA TYR A 88 -3.16 -10.32 8.49
C TYR A 88 -3.20 -10.25 10.02
N MET A 89 -2.35 -9.42 10.64
CA MET A 89 -2.28 -9.34 12.09
C MET A 89 -3.48 -8.62 12.70
N ALA A 90 -4.06 -7.63 12.01
CA ALA A 90 -5.30 -7.02 12.46
C ALA A 90 -6.47 -8.02 12.42
N GLY A 91 -6.54 -8.87 11.38
CA GLY A 91 -7.54 -9.94 11.29
C GLY A 91 -7.35 -10.98 12.40
N ARG A 92 -6.11 -11.42 12.63
CA ARG A 92 -5.76 -12.29 13.76
C ARG A 92 -6.14 -11.69 15.11
N MET A 93 -5.89 -10.40 15.31
CA MET A 93 -6.24 -9.70 16.55
C MET A 93 -7.75 -9.72 16.78
N GLY A 94 -8.54 -9.41 15.74
CA GLY A 94 -10.00 -9.46 15.82
C GLY A 94 -10.53 -10.86 16.14
N GLU A 95 -9.93 -11.90 15.57
CA GLU A 95 -10.27 -13.30 15.87
C GLU A 95 -10.00 -13.67 17.32
N ILE A 96 -8.81 -13.34 17.84
CA ILE A 96 -8.48 -13.63 19.24
C ILE A 96 -9.37 -12.82 20.19
N TYR A 97 -9.67 -11.56 19.86
CA TYR A 97 -10.56 -10.72 20.65
C TYR A 97 -11.95 -11.37 20.81
N ARG A 98 -12.51 -11.90 19.72
CA ARG A 98 -13.82 -12.58 19.72
C ARG A 98 -13.83 -13.92 20.45
N ASN A 99 -12.66 -14.50 20.70
CA ASN A 99 -12.49 -15.72 21.47
C ASN A 99 -11.97 -15.37 22.88
N ASP A 100 -12.70 -14.49 23.57
CA ASP A 100 -12.45 -14.05 24.95
C ASP A 100 -11.05 -13.48 25.21
N GLU A 101 -10.47 -12.86 24.18
CA GLU A 101 -9.11 -12.32 24.21
C GLU A 101 -8.02 -13.35 24.54
N ASP A 102 -8.27 -14.65 24.35
CA ASP A 102 -7.32 -15.72 24.66
C ASP A 102 -6.48 -16.10 23.43
N PRO A 103 -5.16 -15.79 23.39
CA PRO A 103 -4.30 -16.20 22.29
C PRO A 103 -4.19 -17.73 22.12
N LYS A 104 -4.56 -18.51 23.15
CA LYS A 104 -4.61 -19.97 23.06
C LYS A 104 -5.78 -20.49 22.23
N SER A 105 -6.79 -19.67 21.96
CA SER A 105 -7.91 -19.99 21.07
C SER A 105 -7.48 -20.24 19.62
N GLU A 106 -6.35 -19.64 19.20
CA GLU A 106 -5.77 -19.89 17.89
C GLU A 106 -5.17 -21.30 17.83
N SER A 107 -5.58 -22.10 16.84
CA SER A 107 -5.08 -23.47 16.65
C SER A 107 -3.57 -23.51 16.39
N GLU A 108 -2.92 -24.63 16.73
CA GLU A 108 -1.48 -24.81 16.51
C GLU A 108 -1.08 -24.63 15.04
N GLU A 109 -1.89 -25.14 14.11
CA GLU A 109 -1.67 -24.95 12.67
C GLU A 109 -1.71 -23.47 12.29
N LYS A 110 -2.69 -22.73 12.80
CA LYS A 110 -2.81 -21.31 12.50
C LYS A 110 -1.67 -20.48 13.10
N ARG A 111 -1.14 -20.88 14.26
CA ARG A 111 0.09 -20.30 14.82
C ARG A 111 1.30 -20.52 13.91
N LYS A 112 1.46 -21.73 13.34
CA LYS A 112 2.53 -22.03 12.37
C LYS A 112 2.40 -21.18 11.10
N GLN A 113 1.18 -21.01 10.58
CA GLN A 113 0.91 -20.13 9.44
C GLN A 113 1.26 -18.67 9.74
N THR A 114 0.89 -18.17 10.92
CA THR A 114 1.24 -16.82 11.37
C THR A 114 2.75 -16.64 11.48
N MET A 115 3.49 -17.60 12.05
CA MET A 115 4.96 -17.54 12.09
C MET A 115 5.58 -17.55 10.68
N TYR A 116 5.01 -18.30 9.74
CA TYR A 116 5.45 -18.29 8.35
C TYR A 116 5.29 -16.90 7.71
N ILE A 117 4.15 -16.24 7.93
CA ILE A 117 3.88 -14.91 7.37
C ILE A 117 4.83 -13.86 7.96
N LEU A 118 5.09 -13.92 9.27
CA LEU A 118 6.04 -13.02 9.92
C LEU A 118 7.48 -13.24 9.42
N ASP A 119 7.90 -14.50 9.22
CA ASP A 119 9.21 -14.85 8.62
C ASP A 119 9.33 -14.34 7.19
N PHE A 120 8.31 -14.59 6.37
CA PHE A 120 8.24 -14.11 4.99
C PHE A 120 8.37 -12.59 4.94
N TRP A 121 7.56 -11.87 5.73
CA TRP A 121 7.59 -10.42 5.77
C TRP A 121 8.94 -9.88 6.23
N LYS A 122 9.50 -10.40 7.33
CA LYS A 122 10.80 -9.96 7.85
C LYS A 122 11.90 -10.08 6.80
N ARG A 123 11.98 -11.23 6.11
CA ARG A 123 12.99 -11.50 5.07
C ARG A 123 12.78 -10.65 3.82
N LEU A 124 11.52 -10.44 3.43
CA LEU A 124 11.16 -9.54 2.34
C LEU A 124 11.59 -8.11 2.66
N ALA A 125 11.09 -7.56 3.77
CA ALA A 125 11.31 -6.17 4.17
C ALA A 125 12.80 -5.85 4.38
N SER A 126 13.53 -6.71 5.11
CA SER A 126 14.98 -6.56 5.34
C SER A 126 15.84 -6.63 4.07
N SER A 127 15.31 -7.16 2.98
CA SER A 127 15.97 -7.19 1.67
C SER A 127 15.58 -6.03 0.75
N TYR A 128 14.45 -5.39 1.03
CA TYR A 128 13.93 -4.22 0.31
C TYR A 128 14.47 -2.92 0.89
N PHE A 129 14.37 -2.73 2.21
CA PHE A 129 14.85 -1.51 2.86
C PHE A 129 16.38 -1.59 3.10
N PRO A 130 17.12 -0.47 2.91
CA PRO A 130 18.54 -0.40 3.22
C PRO A 130 18.84 -0.80 4.67
N ASN A 131 20.07 -1.29 4.91
CA ASN A 131 20.54 -1.64 6.26
C ASN A 131 19.64 -2.63 7.01
N SER A 132 18.89 -3.46 6.29
CA SER A 132 18.01 -4.50 6.85
C SER A 132 16.93 -3.95 7.79
N LYS A 133 16.50 -2.71 7.58
CA LYS A 133 15.30 -2.15 8.21
C LYS A 133 14.05 -2.89 7.74
N LEU A 134 12.96 -2.79 8.50
CA LEU A 134 11.73 -3.54 8.20
C LEU A 134 10.59 -2.64 7.70
N SER A 135 10.75 -1.33 7.84
CA SER A 135 9.67 -0.37 7.60
C SER A 135 10.21 1.01 7.23
N VAL A 136 9.31 1.89 6.81
CA VAL A 136 9.64 3.30 6.53
C VAL A 136 10.02 4.03 7.82
N ASN A 137 9.31 3.74 8.92
CA ASN A 137 9.59 4.33 10.23
C ASN A 137 10.94 3.86 10.79
N ASP A 138 11.35 2.61 10.55
CA ASP A 138 12.70 2.13 10.89
C ASP A 138 13.81 2.78 10.06
N SER A 139 13.42 3.38 8.93
CA SER A 139 14.29 4.05 7.96
C SER A 139 14.24 5.57 8.13
N ASP A 140 14.01 6.05 9.37
CA ASP A 140 13.92 7.47 9.73
C ASP A 140 12.88 8.23 8.90
N LYS A 141 11.75 7.57 8.62
CA LYS A 141 10.65 8.07 7.76
C LYS A 141 11.08 8.38 6.32
N LYS A 142 11.97 7.55 5.76
CA LYS A 142 12.44 7.67 4.37
C LYS A 142 12.24 6.35 3.64
N ASN A 143 11.78 6.42 2.39
CA ASN A 143 11.66 5.26 1.52
C ASN A 143 12.79 5.30 0.47
N ILE A 144 14.00 4.94 0.91
CA ILE A 144 15.21 4.90 0.08
C ILE A 144 15.33 3.50 -0.54
N ALA A 145 14.37 3.14 -1.40
CA ALA A 145 14.31 1.80 -1.96
C ALA A 145 15.06 1.68 -3.29
N LEU A 146 15.03 2.73 -4.13
CA LEU A 146 15.57 2.72 -5.48
C LEU A 146 17.10 2.59 -5.47
N ASP A 147 17.64 1.87 -6.45
CA ASP A 147 19.08 1.72 -6.62
C ASP A 147 19.74 3.02 -7.10
N GLN A 148 20.98 3.27 -6.69
CA GLN A 148 21.69 4.51 -7.01
C GLN A 148 21.81 4.74 -8.53
N SER A 149 21.94 3.68 -9.32
CA SER A 149 21.98 3.78 -10.79
C SER A 149 20.67 4.33 -11.37
N ASP A 150 19.52 4.00 -10.79
CA ASP A 150 18.22 4.53 -11.20
C ASP A 150 18.10 6.01 -10.84
N ILE A 151 18.64 6.41 -9.67
CA ILE A 151 18.70 7.80 -9.24
C ILE A 151 19.58 8.63 -10.18
N ASP A 152 20.81 8.17 -10.45
CA ASP A 152 21.77 8.87 -11.32
C ASP A 152 21.23 8.98 -12.76
N TRP A 153 20.64 7.89 -13.27
CA TRP A 153 19.99 7.90 -14.58
C TRP A 153 18.83 8.89 -14.62
N THR A 154 17.99 8.92 -13.60
CA THR A 154 16.85 9.83 -13.53
C THR A 154 17.30 11.29 -13.46
N LEU A 155 18.35 11.60 -12.68
CA LEU A 155 18.93 12.94 -12.62
C LEU A 155 19.38 13.44 -13.99
N SER A 156 19.93 12.57 -14.85
CA SER A 156 20.28 12.91 -16.24
C SER A 156 19.07 13.18 -17.16
N ARG A 157 17.84 12.87 -16.70
CA ARG A 157 16.57 13.07 -17.42
C ARG A 157 15.71 14.19 -16.85
N ILE A 158 16.07 14.73 -15.68
CA ILE A 158 15.40 15.91 -15.13
C ILE A 158 15.60 17.08 -16.08
N VAL A 159 14.50 17.75 -16.41
CA VAL A 159 14.52 19.03 -17.13
C VAL A 159 14.13 20.14 -16.17
N ASP A 160 14.82 21.27 -16.27
CA ASP A 160 14.43 22.48 -15.55
C ASP A 160 13.03 22.92 -16.03
N VAL A 161 12.19 23.36 -15.09
CA VAL A 161 10.81 23.73 -15.39
C VAL A 161 10.49 25.14 -14.93
N SER A 162 9.65 25.84 -15.70
CA SER A 162 9.03 27.06 -15.21
C SER A 162 7.98 26.75 -14.14
N LYS A 163 7.61 27.77 -13.36
CA LYS A 163 6.52 27.69 -12.39
C LYS A 163 5.20 27.19 -13.01
N ASP A 164 4.85 27.67 -14.20
CA ASP A 164 3.62 27.25 -14.90
C ASP A 164 3.67 25.77 -15.31
N GLN A 165 4.85 25.29 -15.71
CA GLN A 165 5.06 23.87 -16.02
C GLN A 165 4.96 23.02 -14.75
N ALA A 166 5.59 23.44 -13.65
CA ALA A 166 5.51 22.75 -12.35
C ALA A 166 4.05 22.64 -11.87
N ILE A 167 3.27 23.72 -11.98
CA ILE A 167 1.84 23.73 -11.66
C ILE A 167 1.06 22.75 -12.56
N LYS A 168 1.31 22.73 -13.87
CA LYS A 168 0.66 21.81 -14.81
C LYS A 168 0.95 20.35 -14.45
N VAL A 169 2.21 20.03 -14.14
CA VAL A 169 2.66 18.70 -13.71
C VAL A 169 1.95 18.29 -12.42
N LYS A 170 2.05 19.09 -11.35
CA LYS A 170 1.41 18.78 -10.06
C LYS A 170 -0.10 18.59 -10.18
N ARG A 171 -0.77 19.43 -10.97
CA ARG A 171 -2.22 19.31 -11.20
C ARG A 171 -2.57 18.00 -11.91
N THR A 172 -1.78 17.62 -12.90
CA THR A 172 -1.99 16.34 -13.63
C THR A 172 -1.79 15.15 -12.71
N MET A 173 -0.70 15.16 -11.93
CA MET A 173 -0.43 14.14 -10.90
C MET A 173 -1.59 14.02 -9.91
N ALA A 174 -2.06 15.14 -9.33
CA ALA A 174 -3.16 15.14 -8.38
C ALA A 174 -4.47 14.59 -8.97
N ASN A 175 -4.77 14.88 -10.24
CA ASN A 175 -5.95 14.32 -10.91
C ASN A 175 -5.82 12.80 -11.11
N LEU A 176 -4.62 12.30 -11.44
CA LEU A 176 -4.35 10.87 -11.56
C LEU A 176 -4.38 10.16 -10.21
N GLU A 177 -3.93 10.82 -9.14
CA GLU A 177 -4.07 10.30 -7.78
C GLU A 177 -5.53 10.16 -7.39
N LEU A 178 -6.37 11.14 -7.72
CA LEU A 178 -7.81 11.08 -7.43
C LEU A 178 -8.49 9.92 -8.16
N VAL A 179 -8.22 9.74 -9.46
CA VAL A 179 -8.80 8.62 -10.21
C VAL A 179 -8.30 7.27 -9.68
N SER A 180 -7.02 7.19 -9.31
CA SER A 180 -6.44 5.97 -8.73
C SER A 180 -7.05 5.66 -7.36
N TYR A 181 -7.29 6.68 -6.54
CA TYR A 181 -7.94 6.54 -5.25
C TYR A 181 -9.37 6.02 -5.38
N ILE A 182 -10.16 6.59 -6.29
CA ILE A 182 -11.53 6.13 -6.54
C ILE A 182 -11.54 4.72 -7.13
N ASP A 183 -10.70 4.43 -8.13
CA ASP A 183 -10.59 3.09 -8.72
C ASP A 183 -10.19 2.02 -7.68
N GLU A 184 -9.40 2.39 -6.68
CA GLU A 184 -9.04 1.55 -5.55
C GLU A 184 -10.06 1.55 -4.40
N CYS A 185 -11.32 1.91 -4.68
CA CYS A 185 -12.39 1.99 -3.67
C CYS A 185 -11.98 2.85 -2.46
N GLU A 186 -11.29 3.97 -2.69
CA GLU A 186 -10.77 4.88 -1.68
C GLU A 186 -9.57 4.34 -0.87
N ALA A 187 -8.77 3.46 -1.49
CA ALA A 187 -7.46 3.05 -1.01
C ALA A 187 -6.30 3.73 -1.76
N ARG A 188 -5.09 3.64 -1.20
CA ARG A 188 -3.87 4.23 -1.79
C ARG A 188 -2.93 3.19 -2.40
N ALA A 189 -3.38 1.95 -2.59
CA ALA A 189 -2.49 0.83 -2.99
C ALA A 189 -1.78 1.05 -4.34
N LYS A 190 -2.35 1.89 -5.23
CA LYS A 190 -1.75 2.28 -6.52
C LYS A 190 -0.67 3.35 -6.43
N LEU A 191 -0.51 3.99 -5.27
CA LEU A 191 0.39 5.11 -5.06
C LEU A 191 1.63 4.67 -4.29
N CYS A 192 2.79 5.19 -4.67
CA CYS A 192 4.02 4.99 -3.92
C CYS A 192 4.96 6.19 -4.07
N ASP A 193 5.38 6.74 -2.94
CA ASP A 193 6.37 7.81 -2.91
C ASP A 193 7.76 7.26 -2.51
N HIS A 194 8.81 7.66 -3.21
CA HIS A 194 10.19 7.31 -2.84
C HIS A 194 11.03 8.55 -2.55
N GLY A 195 11.98 8.40 -1.64
CA GLY A 195 12.91 9.45 -1.24
C GLY A 195 12.80 9.81 0.25
N PRO A 196 13.28 11.00 0.64
CA PRO A 196 14.04 11.94 -0.19
C PRO A 196 15.44 11.40 -0.54
N TYR A 197 15.82 11.41 -1.82
CA TYR A 197 17.18 11.12 -2.25
C TYR A 197 17.98 12.41 -2.31
N LYS A 198 19.13 12.48 -1.62
CA LYS A 198 19.94 13.69 -1.59
C LYS A 198 20.66 13.89 -2.93
N VAL A 199 20.54 15.09 -3.51
CA VAL A 199 21.22 15.48 -4.76
C VAL A 199 22.41 16.39 -4.43
N ASP A 200 22.18 17.43 -3.64
CA ASP A 200 23.22 18.32 -3.12
C ASP A 200 22.93 18.74 -1.67
N GLU A 201 23.50 19.84 -1.17
CA GLU A 201 23.25 20.31 0.20
C GLU A 201 21.79 20.70 0.46
N ASN A 202 21.11 21.30 -0.51
CA ASN A 202 19.76 21.87 -0.37
C ASN A 202 18.73 21.27 -1.34
N GLU A 203 19.15 20.34 -2.19
CA GLU A 203 18.34 19.75 -3.24
C GLU A 203 18.15 18.25 -3.02
N ILE A 204 16.90 17.83 -3.18
CA ILE A 204 16.46 16.44 -3.05
C ILE A 204 15.71 16.01 -4.31
N LEU A 205 15.68 14.70 -4.53
CA LEU A 205 14.86 14.04 -5.54
C LEU A 205 13.78 13.21 -4.84
N VAL A 206 12.56 13.33 -5.32
CA VAL A 206 11.39 12.56 -4.86
C VAL A 206 10.68 11.95 -6.05
N PHE A 207 10.28 10.70 -5.93
CA PHE A 207 9.48 10.00 -6.92
C PHE A 207 8.06 9.85 -6.39
N ARG A 208 7.07 10.24 -7.19
CA ARG A 208 5.64 10.04 -6.92
C ARG A 208 5.11 9.10 -7.98
N GLU A 209 4.89 7.85 -7.63
CA GLU A 209 4.56 6.78 -8.58
C GLU A 209 3.08 6.40 -8.54
N ILE A 210 2.48 6.25 -9.71
CA ILE A 210 1.10 5.82 -9.89
C ILE A 210 1.10 4.58 -10.79
N LEU A 211 0.51 3.49 -10.31
CA LEU A 211 0.49 2.20 -10.97
C LEU A 211 -0.92 1.80 -11.39
N HIS A 212 -1.02 0.86 -12.34
CA HIS A 212 -2.28 0.22 -12.74
C HIS A 212 -3.36 1.17 -13.25
N LEU A 213 -2.99 2.26 -13.93
CA LEU A 213 -3.91 3.07 -14.71
C LEU A 213 -4.49 2.24 -15.86
N TYR A 214 -5.78 2.41 -16.16
CA TYR A 214 -6.41 1.65 -17.22
C TYR A 214 -6.06 2.24 -18.60
N ASP A 215 -5.31 1.49 -19.39
CA ASP A 215 -4.85 1.86 -20.74
C ASP A 215 -5.71 1.27 -21.88
N GLY A 216 -6.78 0.53 -21.54
CA GLY A 216 -7.56 -0.24 -22.50
C GLY A 216 -7.18 -1.71 -22.59
N GLY A 217 -6.14 -2.15 -21.88
CA GLY A 217 -5.72 -3.54 -21.74
C GLY A 217 -6.52 -4.30 -20.69
N LYS A 218 -5.85 -5.27 -20.02
CA LYS A 218 -6.46 -6.01 -18.92
C LYS A 218 -6.62 -5.07 -17.71
N PRO A 219 -7.84 -4.84 -17.21
CA PRO A 219 -8.04 -3.91 -16.11
C PRO A 219 -7.55 -4.51 -14.79
N HIS A 220 -7.08 -3.66 -13.86
CA HIS A 220 -6.63 -4.09 -12.54
C HIS A 220 -7.77 -4.71 -11.73
N PHE A 221 -8.95 -4.07 -11.79
CA PHE A 221 -10.21 -4.61 -11.32
C PHE A 221 -11.25 -4.67 -12.42
N THR A 222 -12.29 -5.46 -12.22
CA THR A 222 -13.40 -5.56 -13.17
C THR A 222 -14.05 -4.21 -13.47
N TRP A 223 -14.06 -3.28 -12.51
CA TRP A 223 -14.62 -1.94 -12.68
C TRP A 223 -13.65 -0.89 -13.24
N SER A 224 -12.33 -1.16 -13.24
CA SER A 224 -11.31 -0.23 -13.74
C SER A 224 -11.37 -0.03 -15.25
N ALA A 225 -12.05 -0.93 -15.97
CA ALA A 225 -12.31 -0.73 -17.39
C ALA A 225 -13.29 0.44 -17.58
N THR A 226 -12.73 1.57 -18.00
CA THR A 226 -13.46 2.80 -18.37
C THR A 226 -13.45 3.02 -19.88
N GLU A 227 -14.31 3.90 -20.40
CA GLU A 227 -14.25 4.30 -21.81
C GLU A 227 -13.01 5.15 -22.11
N ALA A 228 -12.61 5.99 -21.15
CA ALA A 228 -11.35 6.74 -21.21
C ALA A 228 -10.17 5.80 -20.96
N LYS A 229 -9.08 6.01 -21.68
CA LYS A 229 -7.86 5.21 -21.60
C LYS A 229 -6.68 6.11 -21.28
N SER A 230 -5.91 5.69 -20.29
CA SER A 230 -4.63 6.30 -19.98
C SER A 230 -3.63 5.98 -21.09
N PRO A 231 -2.75 6.91 -21.48
CA PRO A 231 -1.71 6.61 -22.46
C PRO A 231 -0.71 5.55 -21.98
N TYR A 232 -0.57 5.37 -20.67
CA TYR A 232 0.29 4.36 -20.04
C TYR A 232 -0.38 3.75 -18.80
N THR A 233 -0.04 2.50 -18.47
CA THR A 233 -0.54 1.82 -17.26
C THR A 233 0.09 2.32 -15.97
N ASN A 234 1.18 3.08 -16.06
CA ASN A 234 1.91 3.56 -14.91
C ASN A 234 2.72 4.82 -15.28
N VAL A 235 2.95 5.68 -14.29
CA VAL A 235 3.74 6.91 -14.45
C VAL A 235 4.41 7.28 -13.13
N ALA A 236 5.69 7.66 -13.19
CA ALA A 236 6.40 8.30 -12.10
C ALA A 236 6.56 9.79 -12.41
N PHE A 237 6.12 10.63 -11.49
CA PHE A 237 6.43 12.05 -11.45
C PHE A 237 7.64 12.23 -10.54
N VAL A 238 8.78 12.56 -11.13
CA VAL A 238 10.01 12.79 -10.38
C VAL A 238 10.22 14.28 -10.22
N PHE A 239 10.34 14.75 -8.98
CA PHE A 239 10.55 16.14 -8.65
C PHE A 239 11.95 16.33 -8.08
N ARG A 240 12.69 17.26 -8.67
CA ARG A 240 13.87 17.85 -8.06
C ARG A 240 13.41 19.09 -7.28
N LEU A 241 13.63 19.07 -5.97
CA LEU A 241 13.10 20.04 -5.01
C LEU A 241 14.23 20.72 -4.27
N GLN A 242 14.18 22.05 -4.18
CA GLN A 242 15.13 22.86 -3.43
C GLN A 242 14.52 23.39 -2.13
N ASP A 243 15.26 23.30 -1.03
CA ASP A 243 14.87 23.79 0.29
C ASP A 243 13.54 23.18 0.79
N VAL A 244 13.34 21.87 0.58
CA VAL A 244 12.17 21.11 1.04
C VAL A 244 12.61 19.96 1.94
N GLU A 245 11.97 19.85 3.11
CA GLU A 245 12.08 18.68 3.96
C GLU A 245 10.92 17.71 3.67
N ILE A 246 11.23 16.41 3.60
CA ILE A 246 10.26 15.36 3.31
C ILE A 246 10.34 14.27 4.37
N GLU A 247 9.18 13.86 4.88
CA GLU A 247 8.98 12.64 5.67
C GLU A 247 7.92 11.76 4.99
N LEU A 248 8.04 10.44 5.16
CA LEU A 248 7.08 9.44 4.67
C LEU A 248 6.53 8.62 5.84
N ASP A 249 5.24 8.28 5.76
CA ASP A 249 4.61 7.33 6.68
C ASP A 249 4.69 5.87 6.16
N GLU A 250 4.20 4.89 6.93
CA GLU A 250 4.18 3.47 6.50
C GLU A 250 3.26 3.21 5.32
N PHE A 251 2.31 4.12 5.08
CA PHE A 251 1.50 4.07 3.88
C PHE A 251 2.13 4.80 2.71
N VAL A 252 3.39 5.21 2.89
CA VAL A 252 4.24 5.86 1.90
C VAL A 252 3.58 7.14 1.37
N SER A 253 2.86 7.83 2.26
CA SER A 253 2.30 9.16 2.01
C SER A 253 3.34 10.20 2.38
N LEU A 254 3.67 11.08 1.44
CA LEU A 254 4.62 12.17 1.62
C LEU A 254 4.02 13.33 2.43
N GLU A 255 4.70 13.71 3.51
CA GLU A 255 4.54 14.98 4.23
C GLU A 255 5.74 15.87 3.91
N SER A 256 5.49 17.15 3.60
CA SER A 256 6.54 18.10 3.22
C SER A 256 6.51 19.38 4.04
N THR A 257 7.68 19.98 4.23
CA THR A 257 7.83 21.35 4.71
C THR A 257 8.62 22.15 3.66
N PRO A 258 8.00 23.14 2.99
CA PRO A 258 6.60 23.58 3.12
C PRO A 258 5.58 22.54 2.63
N VAL A 259 4.33 22.62 3.13
CA VAL A 259 3.23 21.70 2.75
C VAL A 259 2.92 21.77 1.26
N ASP A 260 2.95 22.98 0.69
CA ASP A 260 2.93 23.16 -0.76
C ASP A 260 4.32 23.49 -1.27
N PHE A 261 5.01 22.49 -1.80
CA PHE A 261 6.34 22.62 -2.39
C PHE A 261 6.33 23.07 -3.86
N THR A 262 5.21 23.56 -4.41
CA THR A 262 5.13 23.92 -5.85
C THR A 262 6.19 24.95 -6.24
N GLU A 263 6.44 25.95 -5.38
CA GLU A 263 7.45 26.99 -5.62
C GLU A 263 8.90 26.48 -5.51
N ASN A 264 9.08 25.30 -4.92
CA ASN A 264 10.37 24.68 -4.66
C ASN A 264 10.79 23.69 -5.76
N ILE A 265 9.93 23.45 -6.77
CA ILE A 265 10.24 22.54 -7.87
C ILE A 265 11.21 23.24 -8.83
N THR A 266 12.45 22.74 -8.89
CA THR A 266 13.49 23.24 -9.80
C THR A 266 13.57 22.42 -11.08
N GLY A 267 13.09 21.18 -11.07
CA GLY A 267 13.12 20.30 -12.23
C GLY A 267 12.17 19.11 -12.11
N VAL A 268 11.78 18.56 -13.26
CA VAL A 268 10.84 17.43 -13.34
C VAL A 268 11.31 16.42 -14.38
N ALA A 269 11.06 15.14 -14.11
CA ALA A 269 11.06 14.08 -15.11
C ALA A 269 9.74 13.29 -15.01
N LEU A 270 9.23 12.86 -16.15
CA LEU A 270 8.12 11.92 -16.23
C LEU A 270 8.68 10.60 -16.74
N LEU A 271 8.39 9.50 -16.06
CA LEU A 271 8.86 8.18 -16.44
C LEU A 271 7.69 7.20 -16.53
N THR A 272 7.79 6.22 -17.41
CA THR A 272 6.91 5.05 -17.41
C THR A 272 7.76 3.77 -17.46
N ARG A 273 7.15 2.65 -17.13
CA ARG A 273 7.75 1.33 -17.23
C ARG A 273 6.95 0.46 -18.21
N GLU A 274 7.65 -0.05 -19.20
CA GLU A 274 7.15 -1.05 -20.14
C GLU A 274 8.00 -2.33 -20.01
N GLY A 275 7.44 -3.36 -19.40
CA GLY A 275 8.19 -4.56 -19.05
C GLY A 275 9.37 -4.26 -18.12
N LYS A 276 10.60 -4.47 -18.60
CA LYS A 276 11.83 -4.26 -17.82
C LYS A 276 12.41 -2.85 -17.97
N ASP A 277 11.98 -2.12 -19.00
CA ASP A 277 12.58 -0.86 -19.37
C ASP A 277 11.84 0.33 -18.73
N VAL A 278 12.60 1.31 -18.26
CA VAL A 278 12.08 2.60 -17.79
C VAL A 278 12.36 3.63 -18.86
N ILE A 279 11.32 4.33 -19.30
CA ILE A 279 11.35 5.20 -20.47
C ILE A 279 10.91 6.61 -20.04
N PRO A 280 11.65 7.67 -20.43
CA PRO A 280 11.23 9.04 -20.17
C PRO A 280 10.05 9.42 -21.06
N LEU A 281 9.12 10.21 -20.52
CA LEU A 281 7.98 10.75 -21.23
C LEU A 281 8.13 12.26 -21.48
N ASP A 282 7.68 12.70 -22.65
CA ASP A 282 7.55 14.11 -22.98
C ASP A 282 6.33 14.72 -22.28
N PHE A 283 6.42 15.98 -21.83
CA PHE A 283 5.33 16.67 -21.11
C PHE A 283 4.05 16.87 -21.93
N LYS A 284 4.06 16.64 -23.24
CA LYS A 284 2.84 16.56 -24.07
C LYS A 284 1.86 15.52 -23.55
N VAL A 285 2.35 14.43 -22.93
CA VAL A 285 1.51 13.37 -22.36
C VAL A 285 0.59 13.88 -21.23
N LEU A 286 0.93 15.01 -20.59
CA LEU A 286 0.16 15.57 -19.47
C LEU A 286 -1.29 15.91 -19.87
N ASP A 287 -1.52 16.31 -21.12
CA ASP A 287 -2.86 16.65 -21.60
C ASP A 287 -3.70 15.38 -21.80
N GLU A 288 -3.11 14.28 -22.28
CA GLU A 288 -3.75 12.97 -22.41
C GLU A 288 -4.07 12.37 -21.03
N PHE A 289 -3.13 12.42 -20.09
CA PHE A 289 -3.37 12.00 -18.71
C PHE A 289 -4.48 12.83 -18.03
N SER A 290 -4.50 14.14 -18.25
CA SER A 290 -5.54 15.02 -17.68
C SER A 290 -6.92 14.69 -18.24
N ASP A 291 -7.04 14.48 -19.56
CA ASP A 291 -8.30 14.08 -20.20
C ASP A 291 -8.79 12.71 -19.69
N TYR A 292 -7.89 11.74 -19.59
CA TYR A 292 -8.17 10.44 -18.99
C TYR A 292 -8.69 10.60 -17.55
N ALA A 293 -7.94 11.29 -16.69
CA ALA A 293 -8.27 11.43 -15.28
C ALA A 293 -9.67 12.04 -15.09
N ILE A 294 -10.00 13.11 -15.82
CA ILE A 294 -11.31 13.77 -15.72
C ILE A 294 -12.44 12.81 -16.11
N LYS A 295 -12.29 12.11 -17.24
CA LYS A 295 -13.34 11.23 -17.78
C LYS A 295 -13.50 9.95 -16.96
N ALA A 296 -12.40 9.27 -16.65
CA ALA A 296 -12.41 8.04 -15.86
C ALA A 296 -12.91 8.30 -14.44
N ASN A 297 -12.51 9.42 -13.81
CA ASN A 297 -13.00 9.78 -12.48
C ASN A 297 -14.52 9.97 -12.46
N LYS A 298 -15.06 10.69 -13.45
CA LYS A 298 -16.51 10.88 -13.59
C LYS A 298 -17.23 9.55 -13.79
N GLU A 299 -16.71 8.68 -14.65
CA GLU A 299 -17.31 7.38 -14.94
C GLU A 299 -17.32 6.47 -13.70
N LEU A 300 -16.17 6.32 -13.03
CA LEU A 300 -16.04 5.50 -11.83
C LEU A 300 -16.94 6.01 -10.69
N PHE A 301 -16.97 7.32 -10.46
CA PHE A 301 -17.87 7.92 -9.47
C PHE A 301 -19.35 7.61 -9.77
N LEU A 302 -19.78 7.77 -11.02
CA LEU A 302 -21.15 7.42 -11.45
C LEU A 302 -21.43 5.92 -11.35
N LYS A 303 -20.43 5.06 -11.57
CA LYS A 303 -20.52 3.61 -11.42
C LYS A 303 -20.76 3.25 -9.95
N PHE A 304 -19.93 3.74 -9.04
CA PHE A 304 -19.99 3.40 -7.61
C PHE A 304 -21.16 4.06 -6.87
N SER A 305 -21.57 5.25 -7.26
CA SER A 305 -22.77 5.91 -6.70
C SER A 305 -24.06 5.09 -6.90
N LYS A 306 -24.10 4.22 -7.91
CA LYS A 306 -25.23 3.30 -8.17
C LYS A 306 -25.14 2.00 -7.37
N TRP A 307 -23.98 1.68 -6.82
CA TRP A 307 -23.82 0.50 -5.98
C TRP A 307 -24.52 0.69 -4.65
N ASP A 308 -25.16 -0.36 -4.15
CA ASP A 308 -25.64 -0.39 -2.77
C ASP A 308 -24.47 -0.56 -1.78
N ARG A 309 -24.75 -0.39 -0.48
CA ARG A 309 -23.74 -0.49 0.57
C ARG A 309 -23.03 -1.85 0.56
N ARG A 310 -23.74 -2.96 0.27
CA ARG A 310 -23.17 -4.32 0.27
C ARG A 310 -22.19 -4.49 -0.89
N GLN A 311 -22.53 -4.00 -2.06
CA GLN A 311 -21.64 -4.00 -3.23
C GLN A 311 -20.37 -3.19 -2.94
N ARG A 312 -20.49 -2.00 -2.34
CA ARG A 312 -19.34 -1.17 -1.97
C ARG A 312 -18.48 -1.81 -0.88
N LEU A 313 -19.10 -2.44 0.12
CA LEU A 313 -18.41 -3.20 1.17
C LEU A 313 -17.57 -4.34 0.57
N ILE A 314 -18.17 -5.15 -0.31
CA ILE A 314 -17.48 -6.28 -0.94
C ILE A 314 -16.38 -5.79 -1.88
N ALA A 315 -16.63 -4.77 -2.69
CA ALA A 315 -15.64 -4.22 -3.62
C ALA A 315 -14.41 -3.65 -2.89
N GLY A 316 -14.63 -2.88 -1.82
CA GLY A 316 -13.52 -2.35 -1.01
C GLY A 316 -12.72 -3.45 -0.33
N ALA A 317 -13.39 -4.47 0.22
CA ALA A 317 -12.71 -5.61 0.83
C ALA A 317 -11.92 -6.43 -0.19
N TYR A 318 -12.50 -6.63 -1.39
CA TYR A 318 -11.84 -7.27 -2.52
C TYR A 318 -10.58 -6.50 -2.93
N ALA A 319 -10.66 -5.17 -3.12
CA ALA A 319 -9.53 -4.35 -3.55
C ALA A 319 -8.33 -4.48 -2.59
N TYR A 320 -8.58 -4.45 -1.29
CA TYR A 320 -7.53 -4.65 -0.27
C TYR A 320 -6.88 -6.04 -0.34
N CYS A 321 -7.68 -7.09 -0.52
CA CYS A 321 -7.17 -8.46 -0.63
C CYS A 321 -6.44 -8.70 -1.96
N TYR A 322 -6.94 -8.12 -3.05
CA TYR A 322 -6.30 -8.14 -4.36
C TYR A 322 -4.98 -7.37 -4.36
N GLY A 323 -4.70 -6.53 -3.35
CA GLY A 323 -3.38 -5.94 -3.12
C GLY A 323 -2.25 -6.99 -3.09
N TYR A 324 -2.52 -8.23 -2.67
CA TYR A 324 -1.53 -9.32 -2.71
C TYR A 324 -1.24 -9.86 -4.12
N ALA A 325 -2.05 -9.50 -5.12
CA ALA A 325 -1.82 -9.87 -6.52
C ALA A 325 -0.45 -9.38 -7.03
N ARG A 326 0.12 -8.34 -6.42
CA ARG A 326 1.47 -7.84 -6.70
C ARG A 326 2.55 -8.93 -6.50
N TYR A 327 2.40 -9.77 -5.47
CA TYR A 327 3.31 -10.89 -5.21
C TYR A 327 3.13 -12.03 -6.20
N THR A 328 1.89 -12.32 -6.58
CA THR A 328 1.62 -13.37 -7.57
C THR A 328 1.93 -12.91 -8.99
N ASN A 329 1.84 -11.61 -9.28
CA ASN A 329 2.24 -11.00 -10.55
C ASN A 329 3.75 -11.16 -10.72
N PHE A 330 4.52 -10.91 -9.66
CA PHE A 330 5.97 -11.08 -9.63
C PHE A 330 6.42 -12.50 -10.05
N VAL A 331 5.61 -13.53 -9.76
CA VAL A 331 5.92 -14.94 -10.12
C VAL A 331 5.02 -15.51 -11.22
N GLY A 332 4.16 -14.71 -11.85
CA GLY A 332 3.28 -15.14 -12.94
C GLY A 332 2.18 -16.12 -12.55
N LEU A 333 1.61 -16.02 -11.34
CA LEU A 333 0.58 -16.92 -10.82
C LEU A 333 -0.80 -16.30 -10.61
N THR A 334 -0.95 -14.98 -10.78
CA THR A 334 -2.17 -14.22 -10.40
C THR A 334 -3.45 -14.76 -11.01
N ASP A 335 -3.41 -15.18 -12.28
CA ASP A 335 -4.59 -15.68 -13.01
C ASP A 335 -5.05 -17.06 -12.54
N GLY A 336 -4.18 -17.78 -11.81
CA GLY A 336 -4.49 -19.07 -11.19
C GLY A 336 -4.87 -18.98 -9.71
N ILE A 337 -5.20 -17.77 -9.22
CA ILE A 337 -5.63 -17.52 -7.84
C ILE A 337 -7.11 -17.11 -7.88
N ASN A 338 -7.92 -17.71 -7.02
CA ASN A 338 -9.26 -17.19 -6.76
C ASN A 338 -9.15 -16.01 -5.80
N TRP A 339 -9.53 -14.82 -6.25
CA TRP A 339 -9.47 -13.58 -5.47
C TRP A 339 -10.78 -13.23 -4.79
N ASP A 340 -11.84 -14.02 -5.01
CA ASP A 340 -13.10 -13.83 -4.31
C ASP A 340 -12.89 -13.90 -2.78
N LEU A 341 -13.70 -13.13 -2.05
CA LEU A 341 -13.75 -13.26 -0.59
C LEU A 341 -14.14 -14.68 -0.21
N THR A 342 -13.52 -15.22 0.85
CA THR A 342 -13.79 -16.60 1.27
C THR A 342 -15.26 -16.78 1.65
N GLU A 343 -15.75 -18.02 1.57
CA GLU A 343 -17.11 -18.36 2.01
C GLU A 343 -17.34 -17.93 3.47
N ARG A 344 -16.33 -18.15 4.33
CA ARG A 344 -16.36 -17.70 5.72
C ARG A 344 -16.53 -16.18 5.82
N THR A 345 -15.76 -15.41 5.06
CA THR A 345 -15.88 -13.95 5.04
C THR A 345 -17.25 -13.50 4.55
N MET A 346 -17.75 -14.10 3.47
CA MET A 346 -19.04 -13.78 2.88
C MET A 346 -20.22 -14.11 3.79
N ASN A 347 -20.14 -15.18 4.57
CA ASN A 347 -21.23 -15.65 5.42
C ASN A 347 -21.19 -15.10 6.85
N LYS A 348 -20.00 -14.76 7.37
CA LYS A 348 -19.81 -14.26 8.74
C LYS A 348 -19.59 -12.76 8.79
N TYR A 349 -18.51 -12.28 8.18
CA TYR A 349 -18.05 -10.90 8.38
C TYR A 349 -18.78 -9.89 7.51
N VAL A 350 -19.14 -10.23 6.27
CA VAL A 350 -19.93 -9.33 5.42
C VAL A 350 -21.27 -8.97 6.09
N PRO A 351 -22.10 -9.93 6.57
CA PRO A 351 -23.34 -9.58 7.28
C PRO A 351 -23.10 -8.77 8.55
N GLU A 352 -22.07 -9.08 9.33
CA GLU A 352 -21.76 -8.34 10.56
C GLU A 352 -21.40 -6.89 10.27
N PHE A 353 -20.50 -6.66 9.30
CA PHE A 353 -20.10 -5.31 8.88
C PHE A 353 -21.11 -4.63 7.94
N MET A 354 -22.27 -5.24 7.70
CA MET A 354 -23.44 -4.56 7.16
C MET A 354 -24.21 -3.80 8.24
N GLU A 355 -24.18 -4.29 9.49
CA GLU A 355 -24.87 -3.69 10.64
C GLU A 355 -23.97 -2.76 11.46
N GLY A 356 -22.65 -2.94 11.39
CA GLY A 356 -21.67 -2.10 12.08
C GLY A 356 -20.49 -1.71 11.19
N ASP A 357 -19.89 -0.55 11.45
CA ASP A 357 -18.74 -0.06 10.67
C ASP A 357 -17.39 -0.41 11.33
N PHE A 358 -17.40 -0.97 12.54
CA PHE A 358 -16.20 -1.04 13.37
C PHE A 358 -16.05 -2.36 14.11
N ASP A 359 -14.85 -2.93 14.08
CA ASP A 359 -14.52 -4.15 14.79
C ASP A 359 -14.22 -3.86 16.27
N GLN A 360 -14.79 -4.68 17.17
CA GLN A 360 -14.68 -4.49 18.62
C GLN A 360 -13.26 -4.66 19.18
N GLY A 361 -12.35 -5.29 18.43
CA GLY A 361 -10.93 -5.41 18.78
C GLY A 361 -10.10 -4.16 18.43
N ILE A 362 -10.55 -3.31 17.51
CA ILE A 362 -9.80 -2.12 17.05
C ILE A 362 -9.48 -1.10 18.17
N PRO A 363 -10.32 -0.87 19.20
CA PRO A 363 -9.99 -0.03 20.35
C PRO A 363 -8.65 -0.37 21.02
N ARG A 364 -8.13 -1.59 20.84
CA ARG A 364 -6.81 -1.98 21.34
C ARG A 364 -5.68 -1.10 20.79
N PHE A 365 -5.76 -0.67 19.52
CA PHE A 365 -4.76 0.21 18.89
C PHE A 365 -4.74 1.62 19.51
N PHE A 366 -5.89 2.09 20.01
CA PHE A 366 -6.05 3.40 20.63
C PHE A 366 -5.68 3.42 22.13
N ARG A 367 -5.20 2.31 22.70
CA ARG A 367 -4.78 2.27 24.11
C ARG A 367 -3.62 3.23 24.37
N SER A 368 -3.61 3.86 25.55
CA SER A 368 -2.50 4.73 25.96
C SER A 368 -1.19 3.94 26.11
N ARG A 369 -0.05 4.62 25.98
CA ARG A 369 1.28 4.01 26.21
C ARG A 369 1.37 3.29 27.56
N GLY A 370 0.81 3.88 28.62
CA GLY A 370 0.78 3.28 29.95
C GLY A 370 -0.04 1.97 30.00
N LYS A 371 -1.18 1.92 29.30
CA LYS A 371 -2.00 0.71 29.21
C LYS A 371 -1.27 -0.39 28.43
N LYS A 372 -0.63 -0.06 27.31
CA LYS A 372 0.20 -1.00 26.52
C LYS A 372 1.39 -1.54 27.30
N LYS A 373 2.05 -0.71 28.13
CA LYS A 373 3.13 -1.18 29.01
C LYS A 373 2.67 -2.21 30.05
N ARG A 374 1.43 -2.09 30.53
CA ARG A 374 0.86 -2.99 31.55
C ARG A 374 0.26 -4.26 30.95
N GLU A 375 -0.40 -4.15 29.81
CA GLU A 375 -1.23 -5.21 29.22
C GLU A 375 -0.63 -5.81 27.94
N GLY A 376 0.58 -5.37 27.56
CA GLY A 376 1.24 -5.79 26.33
C GLY A 376 0.81 -5.00 25.08
N PRO A 377 1.40 -5.33 23.91
CA PRO A 377 1.10 -4.69 22.63
C PRO A 377 -0.37 -4.80 22.23
N SER A 378 -0.82 -3.98 21.28
CA SER A 378 -2.17 -4.01 20.72
C SER A 378 -2.47 -5.34 20.06
N LEU A 379 -1.53 -5.82 19.25
CA LEU A 379 -1.56 -7.18 18.70
C LEU A 379 -1.26 -8.20 19.79
N TYR A 380 -2.00 -9.30 19.81
CA TYR A 380 -1.78 -10.40 20.75
C TYR A 380 -0.50 -11.16 20.44
N LEU A 381 0.34 -11.38 21.45
CA LEU A 381 1.50 -12.27 21.37
C LEU A 381 1.06 -13.73 21.30
N PHE A 382 1.95 -14.61 20.83
CA PHE A 382 1.78 -16.05 21.02
C PHE A 382 1.90 -16.42 22.50
N PRO A 383 1.15 -17.44 22.95
CA PRO A 383 1.38 -18.02 24.27
C PRO A 383 2.80 -18.61 24.33
N GLU A 384 3.53 -18.25 25.37
CA GLU A 384 4.76 -18.95 25.75
C GLU A 384 4.36 -20.20 26.54
N ASP A 385 4.97 -21.35 26.21
CA ASP A 385 4.73 -22.62 26.90
C ASP A 385 5.34 -22.63 28.31
#